data_AF-A0A928XZT3-F1
#
_entry.id   AF-A0A928XZT3-F1
#
_cell.length_a   1.000
_cell.length_b   1.000
_cell.length_c   1.000
_cell.angle_alpha   90.00
_cell.angle_beta   90.00
_cell.angle_gamma   90.00
#
_symmetry.space_group_name_H-M   'P 1'
#
loop_
_entity.id
_entity.type
_entity.pdbx_description
1 polymer ?
#
loop_
_entity_poly.entity_id
_entity_poly.type
_entity_poly.pdbx_seq_one_letter_code
_entity_poly.pdbx_strand_id
1 'polypeptide(L)' 'MPHLYRAATGQSICAISDVQLQQVIHALAGESAEDAEYYIDEDTLTYMAEEGVDQSLVQLLQAAIAEDGGLNVSWGP' A
#
# COMPACT_ATOMS: atom_id res chain seq x y z
N MET A 1 2.00 7.85 -13.43
CA MET A 1 2.90 6.82 -12.83
C MET A 1 2.28 6.57 -11.50
N PRO A 2 1.76 5.36 -11.23
CA PRO A 2 0.89 5.17 -10.08
C PRO A 2 1.57 5.57 -8.79
N HIS A 3 0.76 6.06 -7.85
CA HIS A 3 1.25 6.63 -6.61
C HIS A 3 0.37 6.20 -5.45
N LEU A 4 0.99 5.94 -4.29
CA LEU A 4 0.28 5.63 -3.05
C LEU A 4 0.09 6.89 -2.21
N TYR A 5 -1.12 7.10 -1.73
CA TYR A 5 -1.51 8.26 -0.95
C TYR A 5 -2.04 7.82 0.41
N ARG A 6 -1.84 8.65 1.44
CA ARG A 6 -2.58 8.54 2.69
C ARG A 6 -4.02 8.98 2.40
N ALA A 7 -4.98 8.06 2.50
CA ALA A 7 -6.34 8.36 2.12
C ALA A 7 -6.98 9.44 3.02
N ALA A 8 -6.59 9.49 4.30
CA ALA A 8 -7.04 10.50 5.25
C ALA A 8 -6.65 11.95 4.90
N THR A 9 -5.53 12.16 4.19
CA THR A 9 -4.95 13.50 3.95
C THR A 9 -4.71 13.81 2.48
N GLY A 10 -4.75 12.80 1.60
CA GLY A 10 -4.28 12.90 0.22
C GLY A 10 -2.76 13.06 0.10
N GLN A 11 -2.00 12.93 1.20
CA GLN A 11 -0.55 13.09 1.16
C GLN A 11 0.09 11.92 0.42
N SER A 12 0.93 12.25 -0.55
CA SER A 12 1.81 11.32 -1.26
C SER A 12 2.72 10.55 -0.27
N ILE A 13 2.69 9.22 -0.36
CA ILE A 13 3.58 8.31 0.39
C ILE A 13 4.80 8.01 -0.48
N CYS A 14 4.57 7.40 -1.66
CA CYS A 14 5.62 7.05 -2.60
C CYS A 14 5.06 6.77 -4.00
N ALA A 15 5.90 7.02 -5.01
CA ALA A 15 5.62 6.59 -6.37
C ALA A 15 5.89 5.09 -6.50
N ILE A 16 5.05 4.39 -7.25
CA ILE A 16 5.17 2.97 -7.52
C ILE A 16 5.09 2.70 -9.03
N SER A 17 5.62 1.55 -9.42
CA SER A 17 5.43 1.04 -10.78
C SER A 17 4.04 0.41 -10.94
N ASP A 18 3.61 0.22 -12.19
CA ASP A 18 2.36 -0.47 -12.51
C ASP A 18 2.36 -1.92 -11.96
N VAL A 19 3.51 -2.58 -12.03
CA VAL A 19 3.73 -3.92 -11.47
C VAL A 19 3.53 -3.91 -9.96
N GLN A 20 4.15 -2.97 -9.26
CA GLN A 20 3.97 -2.82 -7.81
C GLN A 20 2.52 -2.50 -7.43
N LEU A 21 1.82 -1.69 -8.22
CA LEU A 21 0.40 -1.43 -8.00
C LEU A 21 -0.43 -2.71 -8.12
N GLN A 22 -0.17 -3.55 -9.13
CA GLN A 22 -0.87 -4.83 -9.26
C GLN A 22 -0.58 -5.78 -8.09
N GLN A 23 0.66 -5.82 -7.59
CA GLN A 23 1.02 -6.60 -6.40
C GLN A 23 0.27 -6.12 -5.15
N VAL A 24 0.18 -4.80 -4.95
CA VAL A 24 -0.57 -4.20 -3.84
C VAL A 24 -2.06 -4.51 -3.95
N ILE A 25 -2.65 -4.35 -5.14
CA ILE A 25 -4.08 -4.67 -5.38
C ILE A 25 -4.35 -6.15 -5.13
N HIS A 26 -3.48 -7.04 -5.60
CA HIS A 26 -3.62 -8.48 -5.38
C HIS A 26 -3.56 -8.82 -3.88
N ALA A 27 -2.58 -8.29 -3.16
CA ALA A 27 -2.40 -8.57 -1.74
C ALA A 27 -3.53 -7.98 -0.87
N LEU A 28 -4.05 -6.80 -1.20
CA LEU A 28 -5.06 -6.12 -0.36
C LEU A 28 -6.50 -6.44 -0.76
N ALA A 29 -6.76 -6.56 -2.06
CA ALA A 29 -8.10 -6.64 -2.63
C ALA A 29 -8.41 -8.01 -3.26
N GLY A 30 -7.53 -8.99 -3.09
CA GLY A 30 -7.66 -10.34 -3.65
C GLY A 30 -7.40 -10.36 -5.14
N GLU A 31 -8.23 -9.68 -5.95
CA GLU A 31 -8.05 -9.49 -7.40
C GLU A 31 -8.86 -8.29 -7.94
N SER A 32 -9.58 -7.53 -7.11
CA SER A 32 -10.47 -6.47 -7.59
C SER A 32 -10.42 -5.20 -6.73
N ALA A 33 -9.93 -4.13 -7.33
CA ALA A 33 -9.82 -2.79 -6.78
C ALA A 33 -11.17 -2.04 -6.73
N GLU A 34 -12.23 -2.67 -6.23
CA GLU A 34 -13.53 -2.01 -6.08
C GLU A 34 -13.50 -0.94 -4.99
N ASP A 35 -12.67 -1.17 -3.96
CA ASP A 35 -12.36 -0.19 -2.93
C ASP A 35 -11.07 0.57 -3.28
N ALA A 36 -11.08 1.88 -3.05
CA ALA A 36 -9.94 2.75 -3.29
C ALA A 36 -9.16 3.04 -2.00
N GLU A 37 -9.68 2.63 -0.85
CA GLU A 37 -9.08 2.86 0.46
C GLU A 37 -8.92 1.53 1.23
N TYR A 38 -7.68 1.18 1.56
CA TYR A 38 -7.39 -0.01 2.37
C TYR A 38 -6.62 0.37 3.62
N TYR A 39 -7.06 -0.12 4.77
CA TYR A 39 -6.30 -0.01 6.00
C TYR A 39 -5.13 -0.99 5.97
N ILE A 40 -3.92 -0.48 6.20
CA ILE A 40 -2.70 -1.26 6.32
C ILE A 40 -2.09 -1.03 7.70
N ASP A 41 -1.78 -2.12 8.38
CA ASP A 41 -1.02 -2.19 9.63
C ASP A 41 0.20 -3.12 9.49
N GLU A 42 0.94 -3.35 10.57
CA GLU A 42 2.14 -4.18 10.58
C GLU A 42 1.89 -5.64 10.16
N ASP A 43 0.73 -6.22 10.51
CA ASP A 43 0.34 -7.57 10.12
C ASP A 43 0.07 -7.64 8.62
N THR A 44 -0.67 -6.64 8.11
CA THR A 44 -0.93 -6.49 6.67
C THR A 44 0.37 -6.35 5.86
N LEU A 45 1.35 -5.57 6.34
CA LEU A 45 2.65 -5.46 5.68
C LEU A 45 3.45 -6.75 5.68
N THR A 46 3.35 -7.52 6.76
CA THR A 46 3.96 -8.84 6.85
C THR A 46 3.35 -9.78 5.81
N TYR A 47 2.03 -9.81 5.72
CA TYR A 47 1.30 -10.56 4.70
C TYR A 47 1.69 -10.15 3.27
N MET A 48 1.75 -8.85 2.99
CA MET A 48 2.19 -8.33 1.68
C MET A 48 3.59 -8.81 1.29
N ALA A 49 4.52 -8.87 2.25
CA ALA A 49 5.86 -9.40 2.00
C ALA A 49 5.85 -10.90 1.70
N GLU A 50 4.99 -11.68 2.36
CA GLU A 50 4.81 -13.12 2.10
C GLU A 50 4.18 -13.38 0.73
N GLU A 51 3.25 -12.53 0.29
CA GLU A 51 2.63 -12.58 -1.04
C GLU A 51 3.56 -12.12 -2.18
N GLY A 52 4.79 -11.70 -1.85
CA GLY A 52 5.79 -11.29 -2.84
C GLY A 52 5.64 -9.86 -3.34
N VAL A 53 4.97 -8.98 -2.59
CA VAL A 53 5.06 -7.53 -2.83
C VAL A 53 6.52 -7.10 -2.66
N ASP A 54 6.95 -6.16 -3.50
CA ASP A 54 8.32 -5.65 -3.47
C ASP A 54 8.77 -5.22 -2.07
N GLN A 55 9.88 -5.78 -1.58
CA GLN A 55 10.37 -5.55 -0.22
C GLN A 55 10.76 -4.10 0.05
N SER A 56 11.13 -3.33 -0.98
CA SER A 56 11.45 -1.91 -0.82
C SER A 56 10.16 -1.10 -0.61
N LEU A 57 9.08 -1.47 -1.32
CA LEU A 57 7.75 -0.90 -1.13
C LEU A 57 7.21 -1.20 0.28
N VAL A 58 7.32 -2.45 0.75
CA VAL A 58 6.89 -2.83 2.10
C VAL A 58 7.62 -2.00 3.17
N GLN A 59 8.93 -1.78 3.03
CA GLN A 59 9.70 -0.94 3.96
C GLN A 59 9.27 0.54 3.92
N LEU A 60 8.94 1.08 2.74
CA LEU A 60 8.42 2.45 2.63
C LEU A 60 7.08 2.60 3.33
N LEU A 61 6.18 1.63 3.15
CA LEU A 61 4.90 1.61 3.84
C LEU A 61 5.07 1.41 5.36
N GLN A 62 6.01 0.56 5.77
CA GLN A 62 6.37 0.37 7.18
C GLN A 62 6.81 1.68 7.84
N ALA A 63 7.68 2.43 7.16
CA ALA A 63 8.10 3.75 7.63
C ALA A 63 6.92 4.74 7.68
N ALA A 64 5.95 4.61 6.79
CA ALA A 64 4.76 5.47 6.78
C ALA A 64 3.75 5.16 7.90
N ILE A 65 3.61 3.89 8.32
CA ILE A 65 2.71 3.50 9.42
C ILE A 65 3.34 3.64 10.81
N ALA A 66 4.67 3.68 10.91
CA ALA A 66 5.39 3.72 12.20
C ALA A 66 4.99 4.89 13.12
N GLU A 67 4.39 5.96 12.58
CA GLU A 67 3.89 7.09 13.37
C GLU A 67 2.52 6.86 14.02
N ASP A 68 1.67 5.99 13.45
CA ASP A 68 0.24 5.86 13.83
C ASP A 68 -0.21 4.40 14.08
N GLY A 69 0.68 3.42 13.89
CA GLY A 69 0.41 1.98 14.04
C GLY A 69 -0.35 1.35 12.86
N GLY A 70 -0.84 2.18 11.94
CA GLY A 70 -1.46 1.78 10.68
C GLY A 70 -1.90 3.02 9.91
N LEU A 71 -2.31 2.88 8.65
CA LEU A 71 -2.88 3.98 7.88
C LEU A 71 -3.79 3.47 6.76
N ASN A 72 -4.76 4.30 6.38
CA ASN A 72 -5.55 4.08 5.17
C ASN A 72 -4.74 4.51 3.95
N VAL A 73 -4.46 3.59 3.04
CA VAL A 73 -3.83 3.86 1.74
C VAL A 73 -4.86 3.95 0.64
N SER A 74 -4.59 4.80 -0.34
CA SER A 74 -5.26 4.81 -1.64
C SER A 74 -4.24 4.91 -2.77
N TRP A 75 -4.65 4.58 -4.00
CA TRP A 75 -3.79 4.70 -5.19
C TRP A 75 -4.44 5.55 -6.27
N GLY A 76 -3.61 6.21 -7.07
CA GLY A 76 -4.05 7.09 -8.17
C GLY A 76 -2.96 7.32 -9.23
N PRO A 77 -3.33 7.99 -10.34
CA PRO A 77 -2.43 8.23 -11.49
C PRO A 77 -1.23 9.14 -11.20
#